data_AF-A0A7V7CQK5-F1
#
_entry.id   AF-A0A7V7CQK5-F1
#
_cell.length_a   1.000
_cell.length_b   1.000
_cell.length_c   1.000
_cell.angle_alpha   90.00
_cell.angle_beta   90.00
_cell.angle_gamma   90.00
#
_symmetry.space_group_name_H-M   'P 1'
#
loop_
_entity.id
_entity.type
_entity.pdbx_description
1 polymer ?
#
loop_
_entity_poly.entity_id
_entity_poly.type
_entity_poly.pdbx_seq_one_letter_code
_entity_poly.pdbx_strand_id
1 'polypeptide(L)'
;MKRTSRKGTKFILLVGDGMADYPIAELGGKTPLEAAHTPNMDRIAGCRTGRVETIPVGMDPGSDVANLSLLGYDPSVYHTGRAPFEAASMGVSLSPGDVAFRLNLVTLDHRSDHEILMVSHSSGDITTKEAVKIINRLREQLILPGIHIYPGVAYRHLLVWENGPEEAATIPPHDVLDQNMEKYLNGEKQDPVVGFIRRSWEYLQNHPVNVERKSRGLLQGNSAWLWGQGKALDMPSFKDRFGLMGGVISAVDLLKGIGAYAGLEPIRVEG
;
A
#
# COMPACT_ATOMS: atom_id res chain seq x y z
N MET A 1 25.15 37.46 -18.38
CA MET A 1 25.69 36.24 -19.04
C MET A 1 24.59 35.20 -19.11
N LYS A 2 24.06 34.92 -20.32
CA LYS A 2 23.10 33.83 -20.55
C LYS A 2 23.85 32.49 -20.43
N ARG A 3 23.55 31.68 -19.41
CA ARG A 3 24.01 30.28 -19.34
C ARG A 3 23.33 29.53 -20.47
N THR A 4 24.07 29.26 -21.53
CA THR A 4 23.68 28.34 -22.60
C THR A 4 23.47 26.95 -21.98
N SER A 5 22.24 26.43 -22.09
CA SER A 5 21.92 25.09 -21.60
C SER A 5 22.72 24.06 -22.40
N ARG A 6 23.76 23.47 -21.81
CA ARG A 6 24.22 22.15 -22.26
C ARG A 6 23.00 21.24 -22.24
N LYS A 7 22.72 20.52 -23.34
CA LYS A 7 21.76 19.41 -23.31
C LYS A 7 22.23 18.45 -22.22
N GLY A 8 21.55 18.46 -21.08
CA GLY A 8 21.91 17.64 -19.93
C GLY A 8 21.69 16.17 -20.24
N THR A 9 22.55 15.31 -19.69
CA THR A 9 22.33 13.87 -19.69
C THR A 9 20.98 13.57 -19.06
N LYS A 10 20.16 12.75 -19.73
CA LYS A 10 18.92 12.21 -19.16
C LYS A 10 19.23 10.87 -18.47
N PHE A 11 18.52 10.60 -17.39
CA PHE A 11 18.69 9.38 -16.60
C PHE A 11 17.42 8.52 -16.70
N ILE A 12 17.60 7.21 -16.73
CA ILE A 12 16.53 6.22 -16.61
C ILE A 12 16.98 5.24 -15.53
N LEU A 13 16.16 5.09 -14.50
CA LEU A 13 16.30 4.04 -13.50
C LEU A 13 15.20 3.01 -13.77
N LEU A 14 15.61 1.78 -14.09
CA LEU A 14 14.70 0.66 -14.33
C LEU A 14 14.86 -0.34 -13.18
N VAL A 15 13.76 -0.65 -12.51
CA VAL A 15 13.73 -1.57 -11.36
C VAL A 15 12.89 -2.78 -11.74
N GLY A 16 13.50 -3.97 -11.73
CA GLY A 16 12.78 -5.23 -11.85
C GLY A 16 12.29 -5.69 -10.47
N ASP A 17 11.01 -5.49 -10.19
CA ASP A 17 10.42 -5.91 -8.91
C ASP A 17 10.51 -7.44 -8.74
N GLY A 18 11.02 -7.89 -7.60
CA GLY A 18 11.25 -9.32 -7.33
C GLY A 18 12.18 -10.03 -8.31
N MET A 19 13.02 -9.31 -9.08
CA MET A 19 13.83 -9.93 -10.15
C MET A 19 14.99 -10.79 -9.63
N ALA A 20 15.47 -10.52 -8.42
CA ALA A 20 16.50 -11.35 -7.79
C ALA A 20 15.86 -12.63 -7.24
N ASP A 21 16.53 -13.76 -7.44
CA ASP A 21 16.05 -15.06 -7.02
C ASP A 21 17.22 -15.98 -6.64
N TYR A 22 16.88 -17.17 -6.15
CA TYR A 22 17.80 -18.24 -5.85
C TYR A 22 17.98 -19.19 -7.05
N PRO A 23 19.09 -19.93 -7.12
CA PRO A 23 19.25 -21.05 -8.04
C PRO A 23 18.13 -22.10 -7.90
N ILE A 24 17.58 -22.54 -9.03
CA ILE A 24 16.46 -23.50 -9.10
C ILE A 24 16.91 -24.78 -9.82
N ALA A 25 16.58 -25.95 -9.27
CA ALA A 25 17.03 -27.24 -9.78
C ALA A 25 16.50 -27.53 -11.20
N GLU A 26 15.25 -27.19 -11.46
CA GLU A 26 14.55 -27.33 -12.75
C GLU A 26 15.19 -26.48 -13.85
N LEU A 27 15.90 -25.41 -13.48
CA LEU A 27 16.66 -24.55 -14.38
C LEU A 27 18.14 -24.96 -14.47
N GLY A 28 18.49 -26.14 -13.98
CA GLY A 28 19.86 -26.64 -13.95
C GLY A 28 20.76 -25.89 -12.96
N GLY A 29 20.19 -25.42 -11.84
CA GLY A 29 20.92 -24.67 -10.82
C GLY A 29 21.16 -23.20 -11.17
N LYS A 30 20.36 -22.64 -12.09
CA LYS A 30 20.37 -21.22 -12.45
C LYS A 30 19.22 -20.48 -11.77
N THR A 31 19.37 -19.18 -11.59
CA THR A 31 18.24 -18.29 -11.30
C THR A 31 17.35 -18.13 -12.54
N PRO A 32 16.08 -17.70 -12.41
CA PRO A 32 15.22 -17.37 -13.55
C PRO A 32 15.84 -16.33 -14.49
N LEU A 33 16.52 -15.32 -13.95
CA LEU A 33 17.17 -14.27 -14.74
C LEU A 33 18.34 -14.82 -15.57
N GLU A 34 19.14 -15.73 -15.03
CA GLU A 34 20.24 -16.39 -15.76
C GLU A 34 19.76 -17.42 -16.79
N ALA A 35 18.59 -18.02 -16.57
CA ALA A 35 17.99 -18.96 -17.52
C ALA A 35 17.28 -18.25 -18.69
N ALA A 36 16.79 -17.02 -18.46
CA ALA A 36 16.08 -16.24 -19.46
C ALA A 36 17.01 -15.76 -20.58
N HIS A 37 16.47 -15.62 -21.80
CA HIS A 37 17.20 -15.03 -22.92
C HIS A 37 17.08 -13.50 -22.90
N THR A 38 18.10 -12.82 -22.37
CA THR A 38 18.06 -11.38 -22.03
C THR A 38 19.11 -10.52 -22.75
N PRO A 39 19.26 -10.62 -24.09
CA PRO A 39 20.39 -10.03 -24.82
C PRO A 39 20.54 -8.51 -24.62
N ASN A 40 19.44 -7.80 -24.37
CA ASN A 40 19.46 -6.36 -24.11
C ASN A 40 20.02 -6.01 -22.72
N MET A 41 19.70 -6.80 -21.69
CA MET A 41 20.26 -6.62 -20.36
C MET A 41 21.72 -7.07 -20.33
N ASP A 42 22.04 -8.17 -21.01
CA ASP A 42 23.42 -8.68 -21.14
C ASP A 42 24.33 -7.62 -21.78
N ARG A 43 23.83 -6.91 -22.82
CA ARG A 43 24.54 -5.79 -23.44
C ARG A 43 24.79 -4.63 -22.47
N ILE A 44 23.85 -4.33 -21.57
CA ILE A 44 24.02 -3.28 -20.56
C ILE A 44 25.02 -3.74 -19.48
N ALA A 45 24.92 -5.00 -19.06
CA ALA A 45 25.82 -5.61 -18.08
C ALA A 45 27.28 -5.66 -18.58
N GLY A 46 27.50 -5.76 -19.89
CA GLY A 46 28.84 -5.65 -20.50
C GLY A 46 29.56 -4.31 -20.25
N CYS A 47 28.88 -3.30 -19.72
CA CYS A 47 29.49 -2.03 -19.31
C CYS A 47 30.04 -2.08 -17.88
N ARG A 48 29.15 -1.94 -16.88
CA ARG A 48 29.50 -1.96 -15.45
C ARG A 48 28.39 -2.66 -14.69
N THR A 49 28.79 -3.52 -13.74
CA THR A 49 27.88 -4.24 -12.86
C THR A 49 28.28 -4.05 -11.41
N GLY A 50 27.33 -4.29 -10.52
CA GLY A 50 27.54 -4.28 -9.08
C GLY A 50 26.33 -4.86 -8.36
N ARG A 51 26.46 -5.08 -7.05
CA ARG A 51 25.35 -5.44 -6.17
C ARG A 51 24.90 -4.21 -5.41
N VAL A 52 23.59 -4.00 -5.32
CA VAL A 52 22.98 -2.94 -4.52
C VAL A 52 22.23 -3.57 -3.35
N GLU A 53 22.35 -2.95 -2.17
CA GLU A 53 21.56 -3.28 -0.99
C GLU A 53 20.59 -2.10 -0.78
N THR A 54 19.30 -2.40 -0.82
CA THR A 54 18.23 -1.39 -0.83
C THR A 54 17.49 -1.30 0.50
N ILE A 55 17.74 -2.22 1.42
CA ILE A 55 17.10 -2.29 2.73
C ILE A 55 18.15 -1.93 3.77
N PRO A 56 18.02 -0.78 4.47
CA PRO A 56 18.91 -0.45 5.55
C PRO A 56 18.84 -1.46 6.70
N VAL A 57 19.93 -1.57 7.45
CA VAL A 57 20.02 -2.46 8.62
C VAL A 57 18.91 -2.11 9.61
N GLY A 58 18.18 -3.14 10.07
CA GLY A 58 17.11 -2.99 11.07
C GLY A 58 15.76 -2.56 10.51
N MET A 59 15.60 -2.46 9.19
CA MET A 59 14.31 -2.19 8.54
C MET A 59 13.75 -3.42 7.85
N ASP A 60 12.41 -3.48 7.78
CA ASP A 60 11.72 -4.56 7.07
C ASP A 60 11.91 -4.43 5.54
N PRO A 61 12.04 -5.56 4.82
CA PRO A 61 12.30 -5.58 3.38
C PRO A 61 11.06 -5.29 2.52
N GLY A 62 10.37 -4.18 2.80
CA GLY A 62 9.20 -3.74 2.05
C GLY A 62 9.55 -2.95 0.78
N SER A 63 8.68 -3.02 -0.23
CA SER A 63 8.85 -2.26 -1.49
C SER A 63 8.92 -0.75 -1.27
N ASP A 64 8.24 -0.25 -0.24
CA ASP A 64 8.28 1.14 0.23
C ASP A 64 9.69 1.55 0.68
N VAL A 65 10.27 0.77 1.59
CA VAL A 65 11.64 0.99 2.10
C VAL A 65 12.67 0.90 0.98
N ALA A 66 12.57 -0.14 0.14
CA ALA A 66 13.48 -0.35 -0.98
C ALA A 66 13.47 0.81 -1.98
N ASN A 67 12.28 1.30 -2.35
CA ASN A 67 12.16 2.32 -3.39
C ASN A 67 12.47 3.73 -2.90
N LEU A 68 12.22 4.04 -1.63
CA LEU A 68 12.78 5.26 -1.02
C LEU A 68 14.31 5.26 -1.12
N SER A 69 14.95 4.16 -0.73
CA SER A 69 16.41 4.02 -0.80
C SER A 69 16.95 4.15 -2.23
N LEU A 70 16.28 3.52 -3.21
CA LEU A 70 16.65 3.61 -4.63
C LEU A 70 16.55 5.03 -5.19
N LEU A 71 15.56 5.81 -4.74
CA LEU A 71 15.42 7.22 -5.09
C LEU A 71 16.35 8.14 -4.26
N GLY A 72 17.15 7.56 -3.38
CA GLY A 72 18.15 8.25 -2.57
C GLY A 72 17.59 8.87 -1.29
N TYR A 73 16.38 8.50 -0.87
CA TYR A 73 15.78 8.92 0.40
C TYR A 73 16.05 7.89 1.49
N ASP A 74 16.48 8.36 2.66
CA ASP A 74 16.70 7.49 3.81
C ASP A 74 15.35 7.08 4.41
N PRO A 75 14.94 5.81 4.29
CA PRO A 75 13.64 5.38 4.77
C PRO A 75 13.55 5.44 6.30
N SER A 76 14.66 5.41 7.04
CA SER A 76 14.63 5.56 8.52
C SER A 76 14.21 6.96 8.97
N VAL A 77 14.32 7.94 8.07
CA VAL A 77 13.94 9.35 8.32
C VAL A 77 12.58 9.67 7.74
N TYR A 78 12.30 9.19 6.53
CA TYR A 78 11.15 9.63 5.74
C TYR A 78 9.99 8.64 5.71
N HIS A 79 10.16 7.37 6.07
CA HIS A 79 9.07 6.40 6.06
C HIS A 79 8.19 6.59 7.29
N THR A 80 6.91 6.90 7.07
CA THR A 80 5.92 7.13 8.14
C THR A 80 4.83 6.04 8.17
N GLY A 81 4.89 5.07 7.26
CA GLY A 81 3.81 4.09 7.04
C GLY A 81 3.47 3.92 5.57
N ARG A 82 2.53 3.01 5.27
CA ARG A 82 2.17 2.66 3.88
C ARG A 82 1.01 3.48 3.33
N ALA A 83 0.05 3.81 4.18
CA ALA A 83 -1.16 4.53 3.78
C ALA A 83 -0.89 5.93 3.19
N PRO A 84 0.11 6.72 3.62
CA PRO A 84 0.42 8.01 3.01
C PRO A 84 0.74 7.92 1.51
N PHE A 85 1.49 6.89 1.12
CA PHE A 85 1.80 6.67 -0.31
C PHE A 85 0.55 6.34 -1.12
N GLU A 86 -0.38 5.58 -0.55
CA GLU A 86 -1.67 5.30 -1.20
C GLU A 86 -2.52 6.55 -1.34
N ALA A 87 -2.58 7.39 -0.29
CA ALA A 87 -3.24 8.68 -0.36
C ALA A 87 -2.70 9.53 -1.51
N ALA A 88 -1.37 9.68 -1.60
CA ALA A 88 -0.73 10.42 -2.67
C ALA A 88 -1.02 9.81 -4.06
N SER A 89 -1.02 8.48 -4.19
CA SER A 89 -1.34 7.79 -5.45
C SER A 89 -2.79 8.01 -5.92
N MET A 90 -3.72 8.20 -4.98
CA MET A 90 -5.13 8.51 -5.22
C MET A 90 -5.38 10.00 -5.44
N GLY A 91 -4.35 10.85 -5.34
CA GLY A 91 -4.49 12.30 -5.39
C GLY A 91 -5.12 12.90 -4.12
N VAL A 92 -5.10 12.17 -3.01
CA VAL A 92 -5.59 12.62 -1.70
C VAL A 92 -4.44 13.29 -0.96
N SER A 93 -4.54 14.60 -0.76
CA SER A 93 -3.59 15.37 0.04
C SER A 93 -3.85 15.19 1.53
N LEU A 94 -2.78 15.03 2.31
CA LEU A 94 -2.81 14.92 3.76
C LEU A 94 -2.31 16.22 4.39
N SER A 95 -3.06 16.75 5.34
CA SER A 95 -2.64 17.86 6.20
C SER A 95 -1.60 17.38 7.24
N PRO A 96 -0.84 18.28 7.87
CA PRO A 96 0.20 17.89 8.85
C PRO A 96 -0.31 17.07 10.04
N GLY A 97 -1.58 17.24 10.43
CA GLY A 97 -2.21 16.45 11.49
C GLY A 97 -2.89 15.17 11.02
N ASP A 98 -3.01 14.95 9.71
CA ASP A 98 -3.78 13.83 9.18
C ASP A 98 -2.99 12.52 9.26
N VAL A 99 -3.66 11.47 9.72
CA VAL A 99 -3.15 10.10 9.69
C VAL A 99 -3.94 9.31 8.67
N ALA A 100 -3.27 8.84 7.63
CA ALA A 100 -3.85 7.93 6.65
C ALA A 100 -3.81 6.50 7.19
N PHE A 101 -4.83 5.70 6.88
CA PHE A 101 -4.93 4.27 7.14
C PHE A 101 -5.29 3.55 5.84
N ARG A 102 -4.69 2.38 5.60
CA ARG A 102 -5.25 1.43 4.64
C ARG A 102 -6.53 0.88 5.24
N LEU A 103 -7.61 0.91 4.47
CA LEU A 103 -8.88 0.29 4.80
C LEU A 103 -9.08 -0.90 3.88
N ASN A 104 -8.91 -2.11 4.40
CA ASN A 104 -9.23 -3.34 3.69
C ASN A 104 -10.66 -3.78 4.00
N LEU A 105 -11.44 -4.12 2.98
CA LEU A 105 -12.63 -4.96 3.19
C LEU A 105 -12.18 -6.40 3.38
N VAL A 106 -12.41 -6.93 4.57
CA VAL A 106 -12.04 -8.31 4.96
C VAL A 106 -13.29 -9.15 5.25
N THR A 107 -13.11 -10.47 5.23
CA THR A 107 -14.10 -11.43 5.73
C THR A 107 -13.68 -11.94 7.09
N LEU A 108 -14.48 -11.65 8.10
CA LEU A 108 -14.40 -12.26 9.42
C LEU A 108 -15.48 -13.33 9.58
N ASP A 109 -15.13 -14.48 10.14
CA ASP A 109 -16.08 -15.50 10.58
C ASP A 109 -16.32 -15.35 12.08
N HIS A 110 -17.50 -14.83 12.43
CA HIS A 110 -17.92 -14.60 13.82
C HIS A 110 -18.58 -15.87 14.36
N ARG A 111 -17.80 -16.73 15.03
CA ARG A 111 -18.29 -18.00 15.59
C ARG A 111 -18.80 -17.85 17.01
N SER A 112 -18.15 -17.02 17.82
CA SER A 112 -18.57 -16.66 19.17
C SER A 112 -17.91 -15.34 19.61
N ASP A 113 -18.25 -14.86 20.81
CA ASP A 113 -17.57 -13.71 21.42
C ASP A 113 -16.07 -13.95 21.66
N HIS A 114 -15.64 -15.22 21.69
CA HIS A 114 -14.26 -15.65 21.93
C HIS A 114 -13.55 -16.17 20.66
N GLU A 115 -14.24 -16.19 19.52
CA GLU A 115 -13.71 -16.74 18.27
C GLU A 115 -14.20 -15.94 17.07
N ILE A 116 -13.32 -15.10 16.55
CA ILE A 116 -13.53 -14.29 15.34
C ILE A 116 -12.35 -14.55 14.40
N LEU A 117 -12.55 -15.35 13.34
CA LEU A 117 -11.46 -15.75 12.44
C LEU A 117 -11.30 -14.78 11.26
N MET A 118 -10.07 -14.43 10.92
CA MET A 118 -9.76 -13.74 9.66
C MET A 118 -9.75 -14.75 8.50
N VAL A 119 -10.87 -14.88 7.80
CA VAL A 119 -11.02 -15.85 6.69
C VAL A 119 -10.43 -15.30 5.39
N SER A 120 -10.50 -14.00 5.16
CA SER A 120 -9.95 -13.41 3.94
C SER A 120 -9.59 -11.94 4.11
N HIS A 121 -8.36 -11.61 3.74
CA HIS A 121 -7.86 -10.23 3.69
C HIS A 121 -8.38 -9.43 2.47
N SER A 122 -8.97 -10.10 1.48
CA SER A 122 -9.48 -9.54 0.22
C SER A 122 -10.98 -9.75 0.00
N SER A 123 -11.66 -10.29 1.01
CA SER A 123 -13.07 -10.69 0.92
C SER A 123 -13.38 -11.68 -0.19
N GLY A 124 -12.46 -12.61 -0.47
CA GLY A 124 -12.54 -13.53 -1.61
C GLY A 124 -12.54 -12.77 -2.94
N ASP A 125 -11.54 -11.90 -3.10
CA ASP A 125 -11.30 -11.08 -4.29
C ASP A 125 -12.53 -10.29 -4.72
N ILE A 126 -13.12 -9.55 -3.77
CA ILE A 126 -14.25 -8.69 -4.04
C ILE A 126 -13.93 -7.71 -5.18
N THR A 127 -14.86 -7.59 -6.12
CA THR A 127 -14.65 -6.72 -7.28
C THR A 127 -14.73 -5.24 -6.87
N THR A 128 -14.02 -4.36 -7.56
CA THR A 128 -14.13 -2.90 -7.34
C THR A 128 -15.57 -2.42 -7.43
N LYS A 129 -16.36 -2.95 -8.37
CA LYS A 129 -17.78 -2.58 -8.55
C LYS A 129 -18.63 -2.91 -7.32
N GLU A 130 -18.37 -4.03 -6.66
CA GLU A 130 -19.05 -4.44 -5.43
C GLU A 130 -18.55 -3.65 -4.23
N ALA A 131 -17.23 -3.55 -4.07
CA ALA A 131 -16.58 -2.88 -2.94
C ALA A 131 -16.92 -1.39 -2.87
N VAL A 132 -16.92 -0.67 -4.00
CA VAL A 132 -17.28 0.77 -4.03
C VAL A 132 -18.68 1.01 -3.48
N LYS A 133 -19.65 0.11 -3.72
CA LYS A 133 -21.00 0.24 -3.14
C LYS A 133 -20.96 0.13 -1.61
N ILE A 134 -20.18 -0.82 -1.09
CA ILE A 134 -19.98 -1.02 0.35
C ILE A 134 -19.30 0.20 0.98
N ILE A 135 -18.23 0.70 0.36
CA ILE A 135 -17.48 1.85 0.88
C ILE A 135 -18.30 3.12 0.84
N ASN A 136 -19.09 3.35 -0.21
CA ASN A 136 -19.98 4.50 -0.27
C ASN A 136 -21.02 4.46 0.86
N ARG A 137 -21.56 3.27 1.21
CA ARG A 137 -22.45 3.11 2.37
C ARG A 137 -21.75 3.51 3.67
N LEU A 138 -20.52 3.05 3.90
CA LEU A 138 -19.76 3.43 5.09
C LEU A 138 -19.53 4.94 5.13
N ARG A 139 -19.13 5.55 4.01
CA ARG A 139 -18.91 7.00 3.92
C ARG A 139 -20.18 7.81 4.21
N GLU A 140 -21.35 7.31 3.81
CA GLU A 140 -22.62 8.00 3.99
C GLU A 140 -23.25 7.79 5.37
N GLN A 141 -22.98 6.66 6.03
CA GLN A 141 -23.67 6.29 7.28
C GLN A 141 -22.77 6.26 8.52
N LEU A 142 -21.51 5.85 8.39
CA LEU A 142 -20.53 5.90 9.47
C LEU A 142 -19.82 7.26 9.48
N ILE A 143 -20.58 8.32 9.75
CA ILE A 143 -20.07 9.69 9.82
C ILE A 143 -19.48 9.92 11.21
N LEU A 144 -18.16 10.04 11.26
CA LEU A 144 -17.41 10.35 12.47
C LEU A 144 -16.61 11.64 12.24
N PRO A 145 -16.55 12.58 13.22
CA PRO A 145 -15.80 13.82 13.06
C PRO A 145 -14.33 13.58 12.69
N GLY A 146 -13.83 14.31 11.69
CA GLY A 146 -12.44 14.22 11.23
C GLY A 146 -12.07 12.92 10.51
N ILE A 147 -13.04 12.07 10.14
CA ILE A 147 -12.79 10.83 9.40
C ILE A 147 -13.35 10.93 7.98
N HIS A 148 -12.50 10.66 7.00
CA HIS A 148 -12.84 10.67 5.58
C HIS A 148 -12.46 9.34 4.93
N ILE A 149 -13.43 8.70 4.26
CA ILE A 149 -13.22 7.41 3.58
C ILE A 149 -13.21 7.63 2.06
N TYR A 150 -12.19 7.08 1.39
CA TYR A 150 -11.99 7.19 -0.06
C TYR A 150 -12.02 5.80 -0.70
N PRO A 151 -12.91 5.57 -1.69
CA PRO A 151 -12.97 4.30 -2.39
C PRO A 151 -11.74 4.10 -3.28
N GLY A 152 -10.95 3.07 -2.96
CA GLY A 152 -9.89 2.54 -3.83
C GLY A 152 -10.34 1.39 -4.75
N VAL A 153 -9.45 0.43 -4.98
CA VAL A 153 -9.59 -0.67 -5.95
C VAL A 153 -9.81 -2.01 -5.23
N ALA A 154 -10.76 -2.80 -5.70
CA ALA A 154 -11.13 -4.09 -5.13
C ALA A 154 -11.35 -3.96 -3.62
N TYR A 155 -10.62 -4.71 -2.79
CA TYR A 155 -10.73 -4.69 -1.33
C TYR A 155 -9.93 -3.57 -0.66
N ARG A 156 -9.10 -2.82 -1.39
CA ARG A 156 -8.17 -1.82 -0.83
C ARG A 156 -8.72 -0.42 -0.98
N HIS A 157 -8.88 0.27 0.13
CA HIS A 157 -9.41 1.62 0.20
C HIS A 157 -8.59 2.44 1.21
N LEU A 158 -8.93 3.71 1.35
CA LEU A 158 -8.19 4.64 2.19
C LEU A 158 -9.13 5.28 3.20
N LEU A 159 -8.65 5.44 4.42
CA LEU A 159 -9.26 6.29 5.43
C LEU A 159 -8.24 7.37 5.84
N VAL A 160 -8.68 8.62 5.89
CA VAL A 160 -7.89 9.73 6.44
C VAL A 160 -8.56 10.17 7.73
N TRP A 161 -7.77 10.28 8.79
CA TRP A 161 -8.22 10.66 10.12
C TRP A 161 -7.46 11.90 10.61
N GLU A 162 -8.15 13.02 10.74
CA GLU A 162 -7.62 14.25 11.32
C GLU A 162 -7.17 14.01 12.77
N ASN A 163 -5.88 14.25 13.05
CA ASN A 163 -5.24 13.95 14.33
C ASN A 163 -5.50 12.51 14.81
N GLY A 164 -5.50 11.58 13.85
CA GLY A 164 -5.75 10.17 14.09
C GLY A 164 -4.68 9.49 14.95
N PRO A 165 -4.95 8.26 15.40
CA PRO A 165 -4.10 7.52 16.32
C PRO A 165 -2.93 6.85 15.57
N GLU A 166 -1.88 7.61 15.25
CA GLU A 166 -0.68 7.12 14.53
C GLU A 166 -0.02 5.92 15.22
N GLU A 167 0.09 5.98 16.55
CA GLU A 167 0.73 4.96 17.39
C GLU A 167 -0.17 3.74 17.69
N ALA A 168 -1.39 3.67 17.12
CA ALA A 168 -2.27 2.53 17.35
C ALA A 168 -1.65 1.24 16.82
N ALA A 169 -1.74 0.18 17.61
CA ALA A 169 -1.33 -1.14 17.15
C ALA A 169 -2.27 -1.60 16.04
N THR A 170 -1.74 -1.83 14.84
CA THR A 170 -2.50 -2.41 13.73
C THR A 170 -1.79 -3.63 13.18
N ILE A 171 -2.58 -4.54 12.60
CA ILE A 171 -2.07 -5.80 12.09
C ILE A 171 -2.43 -5.87 10.60
N PRO A 172 -1.49 -6.13 9.68
CA PRO A 172 -1.81 -6.36 8.28
C PRO A 172 -2.72 -7.59 8.15
N PRO A 173 -3.89 -7.50 7.50
CA PRO A 173 -4.87 -8.59 7.52
C PRO A 173 -4.40 -9.85 6.77
N HIS A 174 -3.40 -9.73 5.90
CA HIS A 174 -2.82 -10.86 5.17
C HIS A 174 -1.83 -11.68 6.01
N ASP A 175 -1.31 -11.13 7.11
CA ASP A 175 -0.39 -11.84 8.01
C ASP A 175 -1.12 -12.71 9.03
N VAL A 176 -2.45 -12.54 9.15
CA VAL A 176 -3.28 -13.20 10.15
C VAL A 176 -4.40 -14.05 9.57
N LEU A 177 -4.26 -14.52 8.32
CA LEU A 177 -5.20 -15.45 7.71
C LEU A 177 -5.36 -16.72 8.57
N ASP A 178 -6.61 -17.16 8.73
CA ASP A 178 -7.03 -18.32 9.54
C ASP A 178 -6.72 -18.22 11.04
N GLN A 179 -6.33 -17.03 11.53
CA GLN A 179 -6.07 -16.79 12.95
C GLN A 179 -7.29 -16.21 13.68
N ASN A 180 -7.40 -16.52 14.97
CA ASN A 180 -8.41 -15.94 15.84
C ASN A 180 -8.00 -14.52 16.25
N MET A 181 -8.74 -13.54 15.75
CA MET A 181 -8.51 -12.11 15.96
C MET A 181 -9.25 -11.54 17.15
N GLU A 182 -9.92 -12.38 17.94
CA GLU A 182 -10.70 -11.94 19.09
C GLU A 182 -9.89 -11.07 20.05
N LYS A 183 -8.68 -11.49 20.44
CA LYS A 183 -7.84 -10.72 21.37
C LYS A 183 -7.49 -9.32 20.87
N TYR A 184 -7.31 -9.17 19.55
CA TYR A 184 -7.08 -7.87 18.93
C TYR A 184 -8.37 -7.03 18.92
N LEU A 185 -9.48 -7.62 18.48
CA LEU A 185 -10.78 -6.96 18.32
C LEU A 185 -11.52 -6.67 19.63
N ASN A 186 -11.18 -7.38 20.70
CA ASN A 186 -11.72 -7.23 22.05
C ASN A 186 -10.66 -6.70 23.04
N GLY A 187 -9.49 -6.29 22.55
CA GLY A 187 -8.34 -5.87 23.35
C GLY A 187 -8.58 -4.59 24.16
N GLU A 188 -7.77 -3.56 23.94
CA GLU A 188 -7.91 -2.32 24.69
C GLU A 188 -9.28 -1.68 24.42
N LYS A 189 -10.12 -1.58 25.47
CA LYS A 189 -11.49 -1.05 25.37
C LYS A 189 -11.59 0.38 24.83
N GLN A 190 -10.48 1.10 24.76
CA GLN A 190 -10.40 2.48 24.28
C GLN A 190 -9.67 2.63 22.94
N ASP A 191 -9.26 1.53 22.29
CA ASP A 191 -8.58 1.63 20.99
C ASP A 191 -9.55 2.23 19.94
N PRO A 192 -9.27 3.45 19.45
CA PRO A 192 -10.14 4.13 18.51
C PRO A 192 -10.18 3.45 17.13
N VAL A 193 -9.11 2.76 16.73
CA VAL A 193 -9.01 2.00 15.47
C VAL A 193 -9.89 0.77 15.56
N VAL A 194 -9.75 -0.05 16.61
CA VAL A 194 -10.63 -1.21 16.83
C VAL A 194 -12.08 -0.77 16.98
N GLY A 195 -12.32 0.36 17.66
CA GLY A 195 -13.65 0.97 17.75
C GLY A 195 -14.25 1.29 16.37
N PHE A 196 -13.47 1.82 15.43
CA PHE A 196 -13.90 2.03 14.05
C PHE A 196 -14.21 0.71 13.34
N ILE A 197 -13.29 -0.26 13.41
CA ILE A 197 -13.44 -1.58 12.77
C ILE A 197 -14.76 -2.23 13.22
N ARG A 198 -15.02 -2.26 14.53
CA ARG A 198 -16.25 -2.84 15.09
C ARG A 198 -17.50 -2.08 14.68
N ARG A 199 -17.46 -0.74 14.71
CA ARG A 199 -18.59 0.10 14.26
C ARG A 199 -18.95 -0.17 12.79
N SER A 200 -17.97 -0.53 11.95
CA SER A 200 -18.24 -0.86 10.56
C SER A 200 -19.19 -2.06 10.40
N TRP A 201 -19.15 -3.04 11.32
CA TRP A 201 -19.88 -4.30 11.18
C TRP A 201 -21.40 -4.11 11.05
N GLU A 202 -21.97 -3.16 11.79
CA GLU A 202 -23.41 -2.83 11.75
C GLU A 202 -23.86 -2.43 10.34
N TYR A 203 -23.03 -1.68 9.63
CA TYR A 203 -23.32 -1.19 8.28
C TYR A 203 -23.04 -2.25 7.19
N LEU A 204 -22.21 -3.24 7.50
CA LEU A 204 -21.70 -4.22 6.55
C LEU A 204 -22.45 -5.55 6.57
N GLN A 205 -22.84 -6.06 7.73
CA GLN A 205 -23.42 -7.42 7.88
C GLN A 205 -24.64 -7.65 6.98
N ASN A 206 -25.52 -6.66 6.85
CA ASN A 206 -26.75 -6.74 6.05
C ASN A 206 -26.68 -5.88 4.77
N HIS A 207 -25.49 -5.47 4.35
CA HIS A 207 -25.35 -4.70 3.14
C HIS A 207 -25.84 -5.53 1.93
N PRO A 208 -26.63 -4.97 0.99
CA PRO A 208 -27.20 -5.72 -0.13
C PRO A 208 -26.17 -6.52 -0.93
N VAL A 209 -24.96 -5.96 -1.13
CA VAL A 209 -23.85 -6.68 -1.79
C VAL A 209 -23.41 -7.91 -0.99
N ASN A 210 -23.32 -7.81 0.34
CA ASN A 210 -22.92 -8.96 1.17
C ASN A 210 -24.01 -10.03 1.22
N VAL A 211 -25.30 -9.63 1.16
CA VAL A 211 -26.42 -10.57 1.03
C VAL A 211 -26.35 -11.31 -0.32
N GLU A 212 -26.11 -10.60 -1.41
CA GLU A 212 -25.97 -11.18 -2.76
C GLU A 212 -24.71 -12.03 -2.90
N ARG A 213 -23.60 -11.67 -2.27
CA ARG A 213 -22.39 -12.50 -2.23
C ARG A 213 -22.66 -13.81 -1.49
N LYS A 214 -23.33 -13.75 -0.34
CA LYS A 214 -23.70 -14.93 0.45
C LYS A 214 -24.64 -15.88 -0.29
N SER A 215 -25.64 -15.37 -1.01
CA SER A 215 -26.56 -16.22 -1.79
C SER A 215 -25.87 -16.98 -2.94
N ARG A 216 -24.70 -16.51 -3.38
CA ARG A 216 -23.84 -17.14 -4.39
C ARG A 216 -22.71 -17.99 -3.79
N GLY A 217 -22.64 -18.12 -2.46
CA GLY A 217 -21.55 -18.84 -1.78
C GLY A 217 -20.20 -18.11 -1.81
N LEU A 218 -20.19 -16.80 -2.06
CA LEU A 218 -18.98 -15.97 -2.05
C LEU A 218 -18.74 -15.37 -0.67
N LEU A 219 -17.46 -15.15 -0.33
CA LEU A 219 -17.04 -14.49 0.90
C LEU A 219 -17.50 -13.02 0.94
N GLN A 220 -17.92 -12.54 2.11
CA GLN A 220 -18.48 -11.20 2.29
C GLN A 220 -17.39 -10.19 2.70
N GLY A 221 -17.53 -8.92 2.29
CA GLY A 221 -16.74 -7.82 2.88
C GLY A 221 -17.44 -7.28 4.11
N ASN A 222 -17.35 -8.00 5.22
CA ASN A 222 -18.16 -7.76 6.43
C ASN A 222 -17.43 -6.95 7.52
N SER A 223 -16.16 -6.60 7.31
CA SER A 223 -15.41 -5.74 8.22
C SER A 223 -14.50 -4.79 7.45
N ALA A 224 -14.49 -3.50 7.86
CA ALA A 224 -13.55 -2.50 7.37
C ALA A 224 -12.32 -2.48 8.28
N TRP A 225 -11.26 -3.19 7.88
CA TRP A 225 -10.05 -3.39 8.65
C TRP A 225 -9.02 -2.28 8.39
N LEU A 226 -8.55 -1.61 9.44
CA LEU A 226 -7.59 -0.51 9.33
C LEU A 226 -6.18 -0.96 9.68
N TRP A 227 -5.19 -0.56 8.86
CA TRP A 227 -3.79 -0.89 9.10
C TRP A 227 -2.81 -0.01 8.30
N GLY A 228 -1.51 -0.14 8.59
CA GLY A 228 -0.44 0.45 7.79
C GLY A 228 -0.43 1.98 7.82
N GLN A 229 -0.86 2.54 8.95
CA GLN A 229 -1.10 3.96 9.10
C GLN A 229 0.15 4.81 9.06
N GLY A 230 -0.01 6.09 8.76
CA GLY A 230 1.09 7.06 8.78
C GLY A 230 0.64 8.47 8.48
N LYS A 231 1.49 9.44 8.85
CA LYS A 231 1.36 10.85 8.45
C LYS A 231 1.94 11.12 7.08
N ALA A 232 1.62 12.30 6.53
CA ALA A 232 2.27 12.79 5.33
C ALA A 232 3.80 12.77 5.47
N LEU A 233 4.51 12.35 4.43
CA LEU A 233 5.96 12.40 4.41
C LEU A 233 6.43 13.84 4.27
N ASP A 234 7.36 14.24 5.14
CA ASP A 234 8.10 15.49 5.01
C ASP A 234 9.46 15.20 4.36
N MET A 235 9.50 15.20 3.03
CA MET A 235 10.71 14.93 2.26
C MET A 235 10.97 16.01 1.21
N PRO A 236 12.24 16.38 0.96
CA PRO A 236 12.57 17.35 -0.08
C PRO A 236 12.23 16.78 -1.46
N SER A 237 11.81 17.66 -2.38
CA SER A 237 11.57 17.23 -3.75
C SER A 237 12.87 16.73 -4.40
N PHE A 238 12.73 15.88 -5.42
CA PHE A 238 13.86 15.36 -6.19
C PHE A 238 14.65 16.49 -6.86
N LYS A 239 13.97 17.58 -7.20
CA LYS A 239 14.58 18.81 -7.72
C LYS A 239 15.40 19.53 -6.66
N ASP A 240 14.88 19.67 -5.44
CA ASP A 240 15.62 20.35 -4.37
C ASP A 240 16.85 19.53 -3.95
N ARG A 241 16.71 18.20 -3.94
CA ARG A 241 17.79 17.29 -3.53
C ARG A 241 18.87 17.10 -4.59
N PHE A 242 18.48 16.91 -5.86
CA PHE A 242 19.40 16.52 -6.93
C PHE A 242 19.45 17.49 -8.11
N GLY A 243 18.63 18.54 -8.12
CA GLY A 243 18.52 19.47 -9.25
C GLY A 243 17.86 18.87 -10.49
N LEU A 244 17.20 17.70 -10.35
CA LEU A 244 16.61 16.94 -11.44
C LEU A 244 15.08 16.96 -11.35
N MET A 245 14.44 16.96 -12.52
CA MET A 245 12.98 16.81 -12.65
C MET A 245 12.73 15.60 -13.56
N GLY A 246 11.60 14.94 -13.38
CA GLY A 246 11.25 13.75 -14.15
C GLY A 246 9.90 13.18 -13.75
N GLY A 247 9.69 11.92 -14.12
CA GLY A 247 8.46 11.20 -13.81
C GLY A 247 8.71 9.76 -13.38
N VAL A 248 7.67 9.15 -12.82
CA VAL A 248 7.65 7.75 -12.38
C VAL A 248 6.61 7.00 -13.22
N ILE A 249 7.02 5.89 -13.82
CA ILE A 249 6.13 4.96 -14.51
C ILE A 249 6.05 3.70 -13.67
N SER A 250 4.87 3.39 -13.15
CA SER A 250 4.62 2.15 -12.41
C SER A 250 3.15 1.77 -12.47
N ALA A 251 2.85 0.47 -12.47
CA ALA A 251 1.49 -0.03 -12.26
C ALA A 251 1.10 0.04 -10.77
N VAL A 252 2.08 -0.02 -9.86
CA VAL A 252 1.87 -0.11 -8.41
C VAL A 252 1.71 1.29 -7.82
N ASP A 253 0.60 1.49 -7.12
CA ASP A 253 0.21 2.77 -6.53
C ASP A 253 1.23 3.31 -5.53
N LEU A 254 1.87 2.42 -4.77
CA LEU A 254 2.94 2.76 -3.84
C LEU A 254 4.06 3.60 -4.49
N LEU A 255 4.55 3.20 -5.66
CA LEU A 255 5.66 3.90 -6.33
C LEU A 255 5.21 5.23 -6.93
N LYS A 256 3.96 5.31 -7.40
CA LYS A 256 3.37 6.58 -7.82
C LYS A 256 3.28 7.55 -6.63
N GLY A 257 2.90 7.05 -5.45
CA GLY A 257 2.87 7.82 -4.22
C GLY A 257 4.24 8.36 -3.80
N ILE A 258 5.27 7.51 -3.78
CA ILE A 258 6.65 7.93 -3.50
C ILE A 258 7.10 8.99 -4.53
N GLY A 259 6.81 8.75 -5.82
CA GLY A 259 7.08 9.71 -6.88
C GLY A 259 6.43 11.06 -6.64
N ALA A 260 5.14 11.07 -6.28
CA ALA A 260 4.40 12.29 -5.99
C ALA A 260 5.00 13.06 -4.80
N TYR A 261 5.36 12.39 -3.70
CA TYR A 261 6.06 13.03 -2.58
C TYR A 261 7.44 13.57 -2.97
N ALA A 262 8.16 12.89 -3.84
CA ALA A 262 9.42 13.39 -4.41
C ALA A 262 9.21 14.50 -5.46
N GLY A 263 7.98 14.91 -5.77
CA GLY A 263 7.69 15.90 -6.81
C GLY A 263 7.98 15.40 -8.24
N LEU A 264 8.01 14.10 -8.45
CA LEU A 264 8.08 13.46 -9.77
C LEU A 264 6.67 13.25 -10.32
N GLU A 265 6.50 13.45 -11.63
CA GLU A 265 5.21 13.28 -12.29
C GLU A 265 4.85 11.79 -12.45
N PRO A 266 3.74 11.29 -11.88
CA PRO A 266 3.27 9.95 -12.17
C PRO A 266 2.77 9.85 -13.62
N ILE A 267 3.42 9.01 -14.43
CA ILE A 267 3.08 8.83 -15.84
C ILE A 267 2.29 7.54 -16.00
N ARG A 268 1.04 7.66 -16.46
CA ARG A 268 0.18 6.52 -16.77
C ARG A 268 0.47 6.00 -18.18
N VAL A 269 0.80 4.71 -18.28
CA VAL A 269 0.93 3.98 -19.54
C VAL A 269 -0.22 2.97 -19.62
N GLU A 270 -0.83 2.83 -20.79
CA GLU A 270 -1.88 1.84 -21.05
C GLU A 270 -1.26 0.44 -21.14
N GLY A 271 -1.82 -0.53 -20.42
CA GLY A 271 -1.34 -1.90 -20.35
C GLY A 271 -1.86 -2.66 -19.14
#